data_AF-A0A3S0A4J9-F1
#
_entry.id   AF-A0A3S0A4J9-F1
#
_cell.length_a   1.000
_cell.length_b   1.000
_cell.length_c   1.000
_cell.angle_alpha   90.00
_cell.angle_beta   90.00
_cell.angle_gamma   90.00
#
_symmetry.space_group_name_H-M   'P 1'
#
loop_
_entity.id
_entity.type
_entity.pdbx_description
1 polymer ?
#
loop_
_entity_poly.entity_id
_entity_poly.type
_entity_poly.pdbx_seq_one_letter_code
_entity_poly.pdbx_strand_id
1 'polypeptide(L)'
;MEDTSIPTYGITIEPKDLKILMQDVWKDDHVPSRLVVENIPYEIGLSYRGDHTRKFRKKSYSIDFRSYKEEFAAREIHLNAEYRDPSLIRNKLSFDFFESIGSIAPISKHVLLELNGETKGIYLELESVDEFFLQKRGLPSGPIYYATINHANFSLLTPKEKPKSSLLSGYYQKIGSDKDNQDLERFIIKINTTNREEFGEAIKKDMNIDNYLLWLCGAVCTQNYDGFIHNYSIFRNEETGLYQMIPWDYDATWGRNWNGDIMEFDAVPIEGYNTLTARLLDVLEIRQQYRRMMAEVLETKFTVKAIEPMVANLHKQLNPYISLDPYKKQTIALFNSEPELILRFIEQRNSYLRKHLKDLE
;
A
#
# COMPACT_ATOMS: atom_id res chain seq x y z
N MET A 1 14.34 -28.05 2.24
CA MET A 1 14.78 -26.80 2.87
C MET A 1 14.49 -25.73 1.85
N GLU A 2 13.42 -24.94 2.04
CA GLU A 2 13.17 -23.79 1.19
C GLU A 2 14.35 -22.82 1.30
N ASP A 3 14.80 -22.33 0.15
CA ASP A 3 15.89 -21.37 0.06
C ASP A 3 15.45 -20.07 0.75
N THR A 4 16.04 -19.80 1.92
CA THR A 4 15.73 -18.62 2.76
C THR A 4 16.45 -17.35 2.29
N SER A 5 17.07 -17.37 1.11
CA SER A 5 17.79 -16.22 0.56
C SER A 5 16.86 -15.19 -0.08
N ILE A 6 17.26 -13.93 -0.08
CA ILE A 6 16.65 -12.89 -0.92
C ILE A 6 17.50 -12.71 -2.18
N PRO A 7 16.89 -12.47 -3.36
CA PRO A 7 17.65 -12.27 -4.59
C PRO A 7 18.45 -10.96 -4.53
N THR A 8 19.62 -10.96 -5.17
CA THR A 8 20.44 -9.76 -5.34
C THR A 8 20.13 -9.10 -6.67
N TYR A 9 19.81 -7.81 -6.64
CA TYR A 9 19.57 -6.99 -7.81
C TYR A 9 20.75 -6.04 -8.00
N GLY A 10 21.46 -6.17 -9.12
CA GLY A 10 22.56 -5.29 -9.47
C GLY A 10 22.12 -4.25 -10.48
N ILE A 11 22.12 -2.97 -10.11
CA ILE A 11 21.85 -1.87 -11.03
C ILE A 11 23.16 -1.20 -11.43
N THR A 12 23.38 -1.04 -12.74
CA THR A 12 24.46 -0.24 -13.30
C THR A 12 23.88 1.00 -13.97
N ILE A 13 24.43 2.17 -13.65
CA ILE A 13 24.05 3.46 -14.19
C ILE A 13 25.30 4.23 -14.59
N GLU A 14 25.31 4.75 -15.82
CA GLU A 14 26.42 5.55 -16.33
C GLU A 14 26.60 6.84 -15.50
N PRO A 15 27.84 7.31 -15.28
CA PRO A 15 28.09 8.50 -14.45
C PRO A 15 27.33 9.75 -14.88
N LYS A 16 27.11 9.93 -16.19
CA LYS A 16 26.34 11.05 -16.75
C LYS A 16 24.86 10.98 -16.34
N ASP A 17 24.29 9.78 -16.34
CA ASP A 17 22.87 9.52 -16.08
C ASP A 17 22.61 9.55 -14.57
N LEU A 18 23.56 9.04 -13.77
CA LEU A 18 23.53 9.19 -12.32
C LEU A 18 23.56 10.66 -11.90
N LYS A 19 24.36 11.48 -12.59
CA LYS A 19 24.39 12.93 -12.34
C LYS A 19 23.04 13.58 -12.67
N ILE A 20 22.35 13.17 -13.74
CA ILE A 20 21.01 13.66 -14.08
C ILE A 20 20.03 13.26 -12.97
N LEU A 21 20.02 11.99 -12.58
CA LEU A 21 19.16 11.46 -11.52
C LEU A 21 19.36 12.22 -10.19
N MET A 22 20.60 12.59 -9.85
CA MET A 22 20.93 13.30 -8.61
C MET A 22 20.72 14.82 -8.65
N GLN A 23 20.65 15.43 -9.84
CA GLN A 23 20.54 16.89 -9.99
C GLN A 23 19.23 17.44 -9.41
N ASP A 24 18.14 16.74 -9.68
CA ASP A 24 16.82 17.10 -9.17
C ASP A 24 16.09 15.83 -8.76
N VAL A 25 16.10 15.56 -7.45
CA VAL A 25 15.49 14.36 -6.90
C VAL A 25 13.98 14.33 -7.09
N TRP A 26 13.34 15.45 -7.44
CA TRP A 26 11.89 15.59 -7.62
C TRP A 26 11.43 15.33 -9.06
N LYS A 27 12.36 15.14 -10.00
CA LYS A 27 12.00 14.71 -11.35
C LYS A 27 11.60 13.25 -11.38
N ASP A 28 10.56 12.96 -12.16
CA ASP A 28 10.07 11.62 -12.44
C ASP A 28 10.65 11.05 -13.76
N ASP A 29 11.54 11.81 -14.42
CA ASP A 29 12.21 11.37 -15.64
C ASP A 29 13.08 10.15 -15.36
N HIS A 30 12.85 9.08 -16.13
CA HIS A 30 13.65 7.87 -16.06
C HIS A 30 14.96 8.05 -16.82
N VAL A 31 16.08 7.74 -16.17
CA VAL A 31 17.39 7.69 -16.82
C VAL A 31 17.71 6.26 -17.27
N PRO A 32 18.39 6.07 -18.43
CA PRO A 32 18.81 4.75 -18.86
C PRO A 32 19.69 4.06 -17.82
N SER A 33 19.44 2.80 -17.54
CA SER A 33 20.20 1.98 -16.59
C SER A 33 20.07 0.50 -16.97
N ARG A 34 20.91 -0.34 -16.37
CA ARG A 34 20.86 -1.79 -16.56
C ARG A 34 20.64 -2.49 -15.23
N LEU A 35 19.59 -3.29 -15.12
CA LEU A 35 19.34 -4.19 -14.00
C LEU A 35 19.90 -5.58 -14.32
N VAL A 36 20.50 -6.25 -13.35
CA VAL A 36 20.92 -7.65 -13.43
C VAL A 36 20.28 -8.40 -12.28
N VAL A 37 19.49 -9.42 -12.59
CA VAL A 37 18.88 -10.35 -11.63
C VAL A 37 19.33 -11.75 -11.98
N GLU A 38 19.97 -12.46 -11.06
CA GLU A 38 20.45 -13.84 -11.27
C GLU A 38 21.29 -14.02 -12.56
N ASN A 39 22.13 -13.04 -12.88
CA ASN A 39 22.94 -12.94 -14.11
C ASN A 39 22.18 -12.65 -15.42
N ILE A 40 20.87 -12.39 -15.36
CA ILE A 40 20.06 -11.98 -16.51
C ILE A 40 20.01 -10.45 -16.56
N PRO A 41 20.51 -9.80 -17.64
CA PRO A 41 20.48 -8.36 -17.79
C PRO A 41 19.17 -7.85 -18.40
N TYR A 42 18.69 -6.71 -17.89
CA TYR A 42 17.52 -5.98 -18.37
C TYR A 42 17.89 -4.51 -18.57
N GLU A 43 17.62 -3.99 -19.77
CA GLU A 43 17.65 -2.55 -20.02
C GLU A 43 16.42 -1.90 -19.39
N ILE A 44 16.65 -0.90 -18.53
CA ILE A 44 15.60 -0.26 -17.74
C ILE A 44 15.69 1.27 -17.80
N GLY A 45 14.58 1.93 -17.52
CA GLY A 45 14.54 3.29 -17.02
C GLY A 45 14.54 3.28 -15.50
N LEU A 46 15.37 4.12 -14.87
CA LEU A 46 15.45 4.27 -13.42
C LEU A 46 15.08 5.69 -13.03
N SER A 47 14.20 5.85 -12.05
CA SER A 47 13.87 7.15 -11.45
C SER A 47 13.81 7.01 -9.92
N TYR A 48 13.88 8.12 -9.19
CA TYR A 48 13.50 8.09 -7.77
C TYR A 48 11.98 8.03 -7.65
N ARG A 49 11.48 7.42 -6.57
CA ARG A 49 10.03 7.36 -6.29
C ARG A 49 9.67 7.86 -4.89
N GLY A 50 8.38 8.12 -4.72
CA GLY A 50 7.77 8.63 -3.50
C GLY A 50 7.78 10.15 -3.44
N ASP A 51 7.35 10.72 -2.32
CA ASP A 51 7.42 12.17 -2.10
C ASP A 51 8.50 12.48 -1.06
N HIS A 52 8.14 12.56 0.21
CA HIS A 52 9.07 12.86 1.31
C HIS A 52 10.26 11.88 1.39
N THR A 53 10.08 10.62 0.95
CA THR A 53 11.12 9.58 0.95
C THR A 53 12.31 9.91 0.04
N ARG A 54 12.12 10.74 -0.99
CA ARG A 54 13.20 11.24 -1.85
C ARG A 54 14.26 12.03 -1.07
N LYS A 55 13.89 12.60 0.08
CA LYS A 55 14.82 13.32 0.98
C LYS A 55 15.73 12.38 1.77
N PHE A 56 15.41 11.09 1.88
CA PHE A 56 16.19 10.14 2.67
C PHE A 56 17.53 9.79 2.02
N ARG A 57 18.51 9.42 2.85
CA ARG A 57 19.84 9.01 2.39
C ARG A 57 19.79 7.72 1.58
N LYS A 58 18.93 6.79 1.98
CA LYS A 58 18.60 5.58 1.23
C LYS A 58 17.38 5.90 0.36
N LYS A 59 17.60 5.99 -0.95
CA LYS A 59 16.57 6.39 -1.93
C LYS A 59 15.73 5.19 -2.33
N SER A 60 14.45 5.39 -2.62
CA SER A 60 13.59 4.40 -3.28
C SER A 60 13.59 4.65 -4.79
N TYR A 61 13.38 3.61 -5.60
CA TYR A 61 13.47 3.66 -7.05
C TYR A 61 12.21 3.15 -7.74
N SER A 62 11.84 3.78 -8.86
CA SER A 62 10.94 3.17 -9.85
C SER A 62 11.79 2.57 -10.97
N ILE A 63 11.44 1.36 -11.40
CA ILE A 63 12.07 0.65 -12.51
C ILE A 63 11.03 0.45 -13.59
N ASP A 64 11.28 1.02 -14.76
CA ASP A 64 10.49 0.84 -15.97
C ASP A 64 11.26 -0.03 -16.97
N PHE A 65 10.73 -1.22 -17.27
CA PHE A 65 11.31 -2.15 -18.24
C PHE A 65 11.04 -1.78 -19.70
N ARG A 66 10.27 -0.71 -19.95
CA ARG A 66 9.73 -0.22 -21.24
C ARG A 66 8.77 -1.17 -21.94
N SER A 67 8.95 -2.48 -21.75
CA SER A 67 8.07 -3.54 -22.21
C SER A 67 7.87 -4.58 -21.11
N TYR A 68 6.78 -5.34 -21.22
CA TYR A 68 6.47 -6.42 -20.29
C TYR A 68 7.61 -7.44 -20.19
N LYS A 69 7.93 -7.88 -18.97
CA LYS A 69 8.89 -8.94 -18.67
C LYS A 69 8.18 -10.08 -17.96
N GLU A 70 8.29 -11.28 -18.52
CA GLU A 70 7.62 -12.48 -18.01
C GLU A 70 8.11 -12.85 -16.60
N GLU A 71 9.40 -12.67 -16.33
CA GLU A 71 10.01 -13.05 -15.04
C GLU A 71 9.51 -12.20 -13.87
N PHE A 72 9.08 -10.97 -14.15
CA PHE A 72 8.48 -10.06 -13.18
C PHE A 72 6.95 -10.04 -13.28
N ALA A 73 6.40 -10.62 -14.35
CA ALA A 73 5.01 -10.45 -14.79
C ALA A 73 4.57 -8.97 -14.77
N ALA A 74 5.45 -8.06 -15.20
CA ALA A 74 5.24 -6.62 -15.10
C ALA A 74 6.02 -5.83 -16.18
N ARG A 75 5.59 -4.59 -16.44
CA ARG A 75 6.38 -3.56 -17.15
C ARG A 75 7.09 -2.61 -16.18
N GLU A 76 6.55 -2.44 -14.98
CA GLU A 76 7.06 -1.52 -13.97
C GLU A 76 7.07 -2.22 -12.61
N ILE A 77 8.15 -2.02 -11.85
CA ILE A 77 8.24 -2.43 -10.45
C ILE A 77 8.80 -1.28 -9.62
N HIS A 78 8.57 -1.33 -8.31
CA HIS A 78 9.10 -0.34 -7.39
C HIS A 78 10.04 -0.98 -6.39
N LEU A 79 11.17 -0.35 -6.12
CA LEU A 79 12.09 -0.73 -5.05
C LEU A 79 12.00 0.27 -3.90
N ASN A 80 11.33 -0.12 -2.82
CA ASN A 80 11.24 0.67 -1.61
C ASN A 80 12.42 0.42 -0.68
N ALA A 81 13.01 1.50 -0.19
CA ALA A 81 14.05 1.44 0.83
C ALA A 81 13.54 1.01 2.22
N GLU A 82 12.21 1.11 2.44
CA GLU A 82 11.52 0.90 3.73
C GLU A 82 12.27 1.60 4.87
N TYR A 83 12.72 2.83 4.59
CA TYR A 83 13.79 3.45 5.38
C TYR A 83 13.35 3.79 6.81
N ARG A 84 12.11 4.25 6.97
CA ARG A 84 11.53 4.62 8.28
C ARG A 84 11.04 3.42 9.07
N ASP A 85 10.70 2.32 8.40
CA ASP A 85 10.37 1.07 9.05
C ASP A 85 11.64 0.40 9.64
N PRO A 86 11.75 0.26 10.97
CA PRO A 86 12.88 -0.43 11.57
C PRO A 86 12.88 -1.93 11.30
N SER A 87 11.72 -2.53 10.98
CA SER A 87 11.60 -3.96 10.72
C SER A 87 11.81 -4.32 9.25
N LEU A 88 11.65 -3.35 8.35
CA LEU A 88 11.66 -3.51 6.88
C LEU A 88 10.53 -4.40 6.34
N ILE A 89 9.59 -4.86 7.18
CA ILE A 89 8.60 -5.87 6.82
C ILE A 89 7.15 -5.39 6.90
N ARG A 90 6.86 -4.21 7.47
CA ARG A 90 5.48 -3.76 7.74
C ARG A 90 4.64 -3.62 6.48
N ASN A 91 5.21 -3.07 5.42
CA ASN A 91 4.53 -2.87 4.15
C ASN A 91 4.14 -4.22 3.51
N LYS A 92 5.10 -5.14 3.41
CA LYS A 92 4.85 -6.51 2.93
C LYS A 92 3.85 -7.25 3.82
N LEU A 93 4.03 -7.22 5.13
CA LEU A 93 3.15 -7.88 6.10
C LEU A 93 1.71 -7.37 5.97
N SER A 94 1.53 -6.08 5.74
CA SER A 94 0.23 -5.48 5.47
C SER A 94 -0.40 -6.04 4.20
N PHE A 95 0.30 -6.01 3.06
CA PHE A 95 -0.26 -6.53 1.81
C PHE A 95 -0.58 -8.02 1.88
N ASP A 96 0.32 -8.82 2.43
CA ASP A 96 0.08 -10.25 2.65
C ASP A 96 -1.13 -10.46 3.60
N PHE A 97 -1.33 -9.59 4.60
CA PHE A 97 -2.52 -9.62 5.47
C PHE A 97 -3.81 -9.25 4.71
N PHE A 98 -3.81 -8.22 3.85
CA PHE A 98 -4.94 -7.89 2.99
C PHE A 98 -5.32 -9.08 2.09
N GLU A 99 -4.34 -9.75 1.47
CA GLU A 99 -4.61 -10.97 0.70
C GLU A 99 -5.20 -12.09 1.58
N SER A 100 -4.70 -12.24 2.82
CA SER A 100 -5.15 -13.29 3.74
C SER A 100 -6.62 -13.18 4.19
N ILE A 101 -7.17 -11.96 4.16
CA ILE A 101 -8.58 -11.65 4.45
C ILE A 101 -9.44 -11.63 3.18
N GLY A 102 -8.86 -11.87 1.99
CA GLY A 102 -9.57 -11.90 0.71
C GLY A 102 -9.65 -10.56 -0.02
N SER A 103 -8.93 -9.53 0.45
CA SER A 103 -8.80 -8.26 -0.30
C SER A 103 -7.78 -8.42 -1.41
N ILE A 104 -7.93 -7.62 -2.48
CA ILE A 104 -6.87 -7.43 -3.47
C ILE A 104 -5.77 -6.54 -2.88
N ALA A 105 -4.50 -6.91 -3.09
CA ALA A 105 -3.34 -6.12 -2.68
C ALA A 105 -2.14 -6.41 -3.59
N PRO A 106 -1.16 -5.49 -3.69
CA PRO A 106 0.07 -5.71 -4.45
C PRO A 106 0.90 -6.85 -3.85
N ILE A 107 1.49 -7.70 -4.70
CA ILE A 107 2.50 -8.64 -4.22
C ILE A 107 3.82 -7.91 -3.98
N SER A 108 4.64 -8.48 -3.08
CA SER A 108 5.94 -7.92 -2.77
C SER A 108 6.95 -8.98 -2.34
N LYS A 109 8.23 -8.70 -2.58
CA LYS A 109 9.36 -9.55 -2.14
C LYS A 109 10.56 -8.70 -1.76
N HIS A 110 11.32 -9.13 -0.76
CA HIS A 110 12.56 -8.45 -0.40
C HIS A 110 13.69 -8.80 -1.36
N VAL A 111 14.58 -7.85 -1.60
CA VAL A 111 15.77 -7.99 -2.45
C VAL A 111 16.97 -7.31 -1.80
N LEU A 112 18.18 -7.79 -2.08
CA LEU A 112 19.42 -7.06 -1.76
C LEU A 112 19.80 -6.20 -2.97
N LEU A 113 19.84 -4.88 -2.81
CA LEU A 113 20.19 -3.98 -3.92
C LEU A 113 21.68 -3.66 -3.92
N GLU A 114 22.29 -3.73 -5.09
CA GLU A 114 23.60 -3.16 -5.42
C GLU A 114 23.43 -2.09 -6.50
N LEU A 115 24.11 -0.96 -6.36
CA LEU A 115 24.13 0.11 -7.35
C LEU A 115 25.58 0.46 -7.68
N ASN A 116 25.97 0.28 -8.95
CA ASN A 116 27.35 0.44 -9.44
C ASN A 116 28.38 -0.37 -8.63
N GLY A 117 28.02 -1.61 -8.24
CA GLY A 117 28.87 -2.51 -7.46
C GLY A 117 28.92 -2.22 -5.96
N GLU A 118 28.18 -1.22 -5.47
CA GLU A 118 28.07 -0.93 -4.04
C GLU A 118 26.74 -1.42 -3.47
N THR A 119 26.78 -2.22 -2.40
CA THR A 119 25.59 -2.64 -1.67
C THR A 119 24.84 -1.45 -1.08
N LYS A 120 23.57 -1.29 -1.46
CA LYS A 120 22.64 -0.28 -0.93
C LYS A 120 21.71 -0.84 0.15
N GLY A 121 21.77 -2.14 0.42
CA GLY A 121 21.06 -2.80 1.50
C GLY A 121 19.77 -3.48 1.05
N ILE A 122 18.90 -3.77 2.01
CA ILE A 122 17.64 -4.51 1.78
C ILE A 122 16.59 -3.56 1.20
N TYR A 123 15.91 -3.96 0.14
CA TYR A 123 14.78 -3.24 -0.45
C TYR A 123 13.56 -4.15 -0.51
N LEU A 124 12.38 -3.54 -0.57
CA LEU A 124 11.14 -4.23 -0.89
C LEU A 124 10.77 -3.96 -2.35
N GLU A 125 10.78 -5.00 -3.18
CA GLU A 125 10.16 -4.95 -4.49
C GLU A 125 8.64 -4.98 -4.33
N LEU A 126 7.95 -4.02 -4.94
CA LEU A 126 6.51 -3.92 -4.98
C LEU A 126 6.02 -4.00 -6.43
N GLU A 127 4.95 -4.77 -6.63
CA GLU A 127 4.16 -4.79 -7.86
C GLU A 127 3.57 -3.39 -8.13
N SER A 128 3.65 -2.94 -9.39
CA SER A 128 2.93 -1.76 -9.87
C SER A 128 1.44 -2.09 -10.01
N VAL A 129 0.55 -1.26 -9.45
CA VAL A 129 -0.90 -1.40 -9.60
C VAL A 129 -1.31 -0.81 -10.96
N ASP A 130 -1.14 -1.61 -12.01
CA ASP A 130 -1.41 -1.24 -13.40
C ASP A 130 -2.21 -2.33 -14.15
N GLU A 131 -2.17 -2.34 -15.49
CA GLU A 131 -2.90 -3.30 -16.29
C GLU A 131 -2.47 -4.76 -16.03
N PHE A 132 -1.19 -4.97 -15.69
CA PHE A 132 -0.64 -6.30 -15.44
C PHE A 132 -1.03 -6.80 -14.04
N PHE A 133 -1.17 -5.89 -13.07
CA PHE A 133 -1.75 -6.21 -11.75
C PHE A 133 -3.15 -6.82 -11.89
N LEU A 134 -3.99 -6.23 -12.75
CA LEU A 134 -5.35 -6.71 -13.03
C LEU A 134 -5.31 -8.05 -13.78
N GLN A 135 -4.52 -8.13 -14.85
CA GLN A 135 -4.39 -9.34 -15.68
C GLN A 135 -3.94 -10.56 -14.86
N LYS A 136 -2.95 -10.40 -13.97
CA LYS A 136 -2.42 -11.46 -13.13
C LYS A 136 -3.47 -12.07 -12.18
N ARG A 137 -4.49 -11.28 -11.83
CA ARG A 137 -5.60 -11.69 -10.95
C ARG A 137 -6.84 -12.10 -11.73
N GLY A 138 -6.78 -12.14 -13.07
CA GLY A 138 -7.93 -12.42 -13.92
C GLY A 138 -9.03 -11.36 -13.80
N LEU A 139 -8.68 -10.13 -13.40
CA LEU A 139 -9.62 -9.03 -13.30
C LEU A 139 -9.78 -8.36 -14.68
N PRO A 140 -10.99 -7.88 -15.02
CA PRO A 140 -11.20 -7.08 -16.22
C PRO A 140 -10.34 -5.81 -16.23
N SER A 141 -10.18 -5.23 -17.42
CA SER A 141 -9.56 -3.92 -17.57
C SER A 141 -10.39 -2.82 -16.91
N GLY A 142 -9.73 -1.68 -16.69
CA GLY A 142 -10.40 -0.45 -16.29
C GLY A 142 -9.46 0.61 -15.76
N PRO A 143 -10.00 1.82 -15.49
CA PRO A 143 -9.19 2.92 -15.02
C PRO A 143 -8.69 2.68 -13.59
N ILE A 144 -7.48 3.16 -13.32
CA ILE A 144 -6.79 3.06 -12.04
C ILE A 144 -6.32 4.44 -11.61
N TYR A 145 -6.62 4.79 -10.36
CA TYR A 145 -6.28 6.06 -9.73
C TYR A 145 -5.51 5.84 -8.44
N TYR A 146 -4.34 6.48 -8.30
CA TYR A 146 -3.58 6.46 -7.04
C TYR A 146 -3.96 7.66 -6.18
N ALA A 147 -4.22 7.44 -4.89
CA ALA A 147 -4.38 8.51 -3.91
C ALA A 147 -3.01 9.01 -3.46
N THR A 148 -2.62 10.20 -3.92
CA THR A 148 -1.25 10.74 -3.77
C THR A 148 -1.10 11.86 -2.76
N ILE A 149 -2.21 12.50 -2.35
CA ILE A 149 -2.26 13.45 -1.23
C ILE A 149 -3.62 13.35 -0.54
N ASN A 150 -3.73 13.91 0.67
CA ASN A 150 -4.91 13.84 1.54
C ASN A 150 -6.22 14.46 0.99
N HIS A 151 -6.21 15.00 -0.23
CA HIS A 151 -7.41 15.43 -0.94
C HIS A 151 -8.16 14.25 -1.60
N ALA A 152 -7.54 13.08 -1.76
CA ALA A 152 -8.24 11.85 -2.15
C ALA A 152 -9.02 11.30 -0.94
N ASN A 153 -10.12 11.98 -0.57
CA ASN A 153 -10.84 11.74 0.68
C ASN A 153 -12.35 11.46 0.48
N PHE A 154 -12.76 11.21 -0.76
CA PHE A 154 -14.16 11.02 -1.17
C PHE A 154 -15.13 12.16 -0.81
N SER A 155 -14.62 13.35 -0.48
CA SER A 155 -15.42 14.52 -0.10
C SER A 155 -15.42 15.60 -1.18
N LEU A 156 -16.40 16.51 -1.13
CA LEU A 156 -16.36 17.79 -1.86
C LEU A 156 -15.37 18.79 -1.24
N LEU A 157 -14.97 18.55 0.02
CA LEU A 157 -14.09 19.43 0.79
C LEU A 157 -12.70 18.81 0.98
N THR A 158 -11.70 19.67 1.13
CA THR A 158 -10.37 19.32 1.64
C THR A 158 -10.46 18.92 3.13
N PRO A 159 -9.43 18.25 3.70
CA PRO A 159 -9.38 17.98 5.14
C PRO A 159 -9.42 19.22 6.04
N LYS A 160 -9.16 20.41 5.48
CA LYS A 160 -9.30 21.71 6.17
C LYS A 160 -10.67 22.37 5.95
N GLU A 161 -11.66 21.58 5.53
CA GLU A 161 -13.06 21.99 5.31
C GLU A 161 -13.27 23.09 4.25
N LYS A 162 -12.29 23.27 3.35
CA LYS A 162 -12.43 24.17 2.20
C LYS A 162 -12.92 23.43 0.97
N PRO A 163 -13.77 24.02 0.11
CA PRO A 163 -14.11 23.44 -1.18
C PRO A 163 -12.86 23.09 -2.00
N LYS A 164 -12.86 21.93 -2.65
CA LYS A 164 -11.78 21.56 -3.55
C LYS A 164 -11.86 22.37 -4.85
N SER A 165 -10.70 22.73 -5.40
CA SER A 165 -10.61 23.34 -6.73
C SER A 165 -10.94 22.36 -7.86
N SER A 166 -10.71 21.06 -7.63
CA SER A 166 -11.13 19.95 -8.48
C SER A 166 -11.45 18.76 -7.59
N LEU A 167 -12.51 18.01 -7.91
CA LEU A 167 -12.88 16.81 -7.16
C LEU A 167 -11.86 15.67 -7.32
N LEU A 168 -11.08 15.71 -8.42
CA LEU A 168 -9.95 14.81 -8.67
C LEU A 168 -8.66 15.24 -7.97
N SER A 169 -8.66 16.37 -7.26
CA SER A 169 -7.51 16.78 -6.45
C SER A 169 -7.14 15.66 -5.47
N GLY A 170 -5.90 15.19 -5.54
CA GLY A 170 -5.39 14.07 -4.76
C GLY A 170 -5.34 12.73 -5.47
N TYR A 171 -5.91 12.63 -6.67
CA TYR A 171 -5.81 11.44 -7.50
C TYR A 171 -4.81 11.63 -8.64
N TYR A 172 -3.93 10.66 -8.81
CA TYR A 172 -3.11 10.50 -10.01
C TYR A 172 -3.73 9.41 -10.89
N GLN A 173 -4.12 9.75 -12.12
CA GLN A 173 -4.65 8.78 -13.08
C GLN A 173 -3.49 7.94 -13.65
N LYS A 174 -3.34 6.71 -13.14
CA LYS A 174 -2.33 5.75 -13.63
C LYS A 174 -2.78 5.12 -14.95
N ILE A 175 -4.06 4.77 -15.05
CA ILE A 175 -4.72 4.23 -16.25
C ILE A 175 -6.09 4.89 -16.37
N GLY A 176 -6.48 5.28 -17.58
CA GLY A 176 -7.81 5.77 -17.89
C GLY A 176 -7.82 6.92 -18.89
N SER A 177 -8.99 7.49 -19.07
CA SER A 177 -9.27 8.59 -19.98
C SER A 177 -9.93 9.78 -19.26
N ASP A 178 -10.13 10.89 -19.98
CA ASP A 178 -10.91 12.03 -19.47
C ASP A 178 -12.37 11.67 -19.16
N LYS A 179 -12.93 10.67 -19.84
CA LYS A 179 -14.27 10.17 -19.53
C LYS A 179 -14.30 9.49 -18.17
N ASP A 180 -13.28 8.71 -17.85
CA ASP A 180 -13.15 8.02 -16.56
C ASP A 180 -12.95 9.02 -15.42
N ASN A 181 -12.22 10.10 -15.68
CA ASN A 181 -12.07 11.24 -14.76
C ASN A 181 -13.45 11.82 -14.40
N GLN A 182 -14.30 12.07 -15.39
CA GLN A 182 -15.66 12.55 -15.16
C GLN A 182 -16.53 11.52 -14.42
N ASP A 183 -16.35 10.22 -14.65
CA ASP A 183 -17.05 9.17 -13.91
C ASP A 183 -16.64 9.15 -12.43
N LEU A 184 -15.35 9.36 -12.12
CA LEU A 184 -14.88 9.46 -10.75
C LEU A 184 -15.41 10.73 -10.06
N GLU A 185 -15.47 11.86 -10.77
CA GLU A 185 -16.10 13.08 -10.25
C GLU A 185 -17.58 12.87 -9.95
N ARG A 186 -18.33 12.25 -10.87
CA ARG A 186 -19.74 11.89 -10.67
C ARG A 186 -19.92 10.97 -9.47
N PHE A 187 -19.03 10.00 -9.29
CA PHE A 187 -19.03 9.11 -8.14
C PHE A 187 -18.83 9.88 -6.82
N ILE A 188 -17.84 10.77 -6.76
CA ILE A 188 -17.60 11.63 -5.58
C ILE A 188 -18.82 12.52 -5.30
N ILE A 189 -19.43 13.13 -6.32
CA ILE A 189 -20.66 13.93 -6.14
C ILE A 189 -21.76 13.06 -5.54
N LYS A 190 -22.03 11.89 -6.12
CA LYS A 190 -23.05 10.95 -5.65
C LYS A 190 -22.86 10.57 -4.18
N ILE A 191 -21.62 10.29 -3.76
CA ILE A 191 -21.27 10.03 -2.35
C ILE A 191 -21.70 11.17 -1.42
N ASN A 192 -21.63 12.42 -1.88
CA ASN A 192 -21.86 13.59 -1.05
C ASN A 192 -23.29 14.15 -1.17
N THR A 193 -24.03 13.86 -2.24
CA THR A 193 -25.32 14.51 -2.53
C THR A 193 -26.53 13.57 -2.53
N THR A 194 -26.34 12.26 -2.67
CA THR A 194 -27.45 11.31 -2.52
C THR A 194 -27.98 11.39 -1.09
N ASN A 195 -29.31 11.43 -0.91
CA ASN A 195 -29.91 11.48 0.43
C ASN A 195 -29.68 10.18 1.21
N ARG A 196 -29.96 10.21 2.50
CA ARG A 196 -29.62 9.10 3.41
C ARG A 196 -30.40 7.83 3.07
N GLU A 197 -31.68 7.97 2.75
CA GLU A 197 -32.62 6.88 2.52
C GLU A 197 -32.32 6.12 1.21
N GLU A 198 -31.84 6.81 0.18
CA GLU A 198 -31.52 6.22 -1.13
C GLU A 198 -30.07 5.75 -1.24
N PHE A 199 -29.19 6.18 -0.34
CA PHE A 199 -27.74 5.97 -0.48
C PHE A 199 -27.37 4.49 -0.62
N GLY A 200 -27.93 3.63 0.21
CA GLY A 200 -27.62 2.20 0.23
C GLY A 200 -27.86 1.52 -1.12
N GLU A 201 -28.97 1.83 -1.79
CA GLU A 201 -29.31 1.27 -3.10
C GLU A 201 -28.57 1.98 -4.25
N ALA A 202 -28.29 3.27 -4.10
CA ALA A 202 -27.53 4.02 -5.09
C ALA A 202 -26.07 3.55 -5.15
N ILE A 203 -25.40 3.41 -3.99
CA ILE A 203 -23.96 3.14 -3.93
C ILE A 203 -23.60 1.72 -4.39
N LYS A 204 -24.49 0.74 -4.20
CA LYS A 204 -24.32 -0.65 -4.69
C LYS A 204 -24.16 -0.74 -6.22
N LYS A 205 -24.56 0.29 -6.96
CA LYS A 205 -24.41 0.36 -8.43
C LYS A 205 -23.05 0.90 -8.88
N ASP A 206 -22.28 1.49 -7.98
CA ASP A 206 -21.00 2.13 -8.29
C ASP A 206 -19.84 1.54 -7.48
N MET A 207 -20.07 0.85 -6.37
CA MET A 207 -19.03 0.32 -5.49
C MET A 207 -19.26 -1.16 -5.19
N ASN A 208 -18.18 -1.94 -5.27
CA ASN A 208 -18.17 -3.29 -4.73
C ASN A 208 -18.06 -3.22 -3.19
N ILE A 209 -19.20 -3.39 -2.51
CA ILE A 209 -19.30 -3.24 -1.05
C ILE A 209 -18.42 -4.24 -0.31
N ASP A 210 -18.40 -5.50 -0.73
CA ASP A 210 -17.61 -6.56 -0.08
C ASP A 210 -16.11 -6.21 -0.14
N ASN A 211 -15.62 -5.81 -1.31
CA ASN A 211 -14.24 -5.39 -1.48
C ASN A 211 -13.91 -4.16 -0.61
N TYR A 212 -14.79 -3.15 -0.57
CA TYR A 212 -14.57 -1.97 0.27
C TYR A 212 -14.52 -2.33 1.75
N LEU A 213 -15.41 -3.19 2.23
CA LEU A 213 -15.45 -3.60 3.63
C LEU A 213 -14.26 -4.48 4.02
N LEU A 214 -13.75 -5.32 3.11
CA LEU A 214 -12.50 -6.06 3.33
C LEU A 214 -11.29 -5.11 3.41
N TRP A 215 -11.22 -4.14 2.50
CA TRP A 215 -10.19 -3.10 2.57
C TRP A 215 -10.28 -2.32 3.90
N LEU A 216 -11.51 -1.96 4.33
CA LEU A 216 -11.74 -1.27 5.58
C LEU A 216 -11.27 -2.10 6.79
N CYS A 217 -11.58 -3.40 6.81
CA CYS A 217 -11.07 -4.32 7.83
C CYS A 217 -9.54 -4.30 7.88
N GLY A 218 -8.88 -4.38 6.73
CA GLY A 218 -7.44 -4.33 6.61
C GLY A 218 -6.82 -3.02 7.12
N ALA A 219 -7.36 -1.88 6.68
CA ALA A 219 -6.91 -0.55 7.09
C ALA A 219 -7.06 -0.34 8.61
N VAL A 220 -8.19 -0.73 9.18
CA VAL A 220 -8.47 -0.61 10.62
C VAL A 220 -7.61 -1.56 11.45
N CYS A 221 -7.39 -2.81 11.01
CA CYS A 221 -6.56 -3.77 11.73
C CYS A 221 -5.07 -3.37 11.73
N THR A 222 -4.53 -3.02 10.57
CA THR A 222 -3.11 -2.62 10.41
C THR A 222 -2.81 -1.24 10.98
N GLN A 223 -3.85 -0.42 11.14
CA GLN A 223 -3.81 0.94 11.67
C GLN A 223 -2.98 1.92 10.81
N ASN A 224 -3.15 1.86 9.49
CA ASN A 224 -2.61 2.91 8.60
C ASN A 224 -3.40 4.20 8.79
N TYR A 225 -2.87 5.12 9.60
CA TYR A 225 -3.53 6.39 9.97
C TYR A 225 -3.60 7.42 8.82
N ASP A 226 -2.94 7.22 7.69
CA ASP A 226 -3.22 8.03 6.50
C ASP A 226 -4.02 7.23 5.45
N GLY A 227 -4.21 5.93 5.68
CA GLY A 227 -4.76 4.92 4.77
C GLY A 227 -6.16 5.20 4.23
N PHE A 228 -6.93 6.08 4.84
CA PHE A 228 -8.33 6.31 4.49
C PHE A 228 -8.55 7.49 3.55
N ILE A 229 -7.57 8.40 3.46
CA ILE A 229 -7.60 9.58 2.59
C ILE A 229 -6.30 9.74 1.78
N HIS A 230 -5.47 8.70 1.81
CA HIS A 230 -4.17 8.55 1.17
C HIS A 230 -3.87 7.04 1.09
N ASN A 231 -2.73 6.61 0.53
CA ASN A 231 -2.21 5.24 0.71
C ASN A 231 -3.19 4.17 0.18
N TYR A 232 -3.87 4.48 -0.93
CA TYR A 232 -4.69 3.51 -1.64
C TYR A 232 -4.70 3.82 -3.14
N SER A 233 -5.11 2.83 -3.93
CA SER A 233 -5.54 3.01 -5.30
C SER A 233 -7.01 2.63 -5.43
N ILE A 234 -7.70 3.23 -6.39
CA ILE A 234 -9.05 2.84 -6.79
C ILE A 234 -8.97 2.31 -8.21
N PHE A 235 -9.55 1.14 -8.42
CA PHE A 235 -9.78 0.56 -9.73
C PHE A 235 -11.29 0.52 -10.00
N ARG A 236 -11.71 0.81 -11.23
CA ARG A 236 -13.10 0.58 -11.66
C ARG A 236 -13.15 -0.56 -12.66
N ASN A 237 -13.86 -1.62 -12.32
CA ASN A 237 -14.04 -2.77 -13.20
C ASN A 237 -14.98 -2.40 -14.37
N GLU A 238 -14.50 -2.47 -15.62
CA GLU A 238 -15.29 -2.06 -16.80
C GLU A 238 -16.48 -2.96 -17.11
N GLU A 239 -16.43 -4.24 -16.72
CA GLU A 239 -17.54 -5.18 -16.95
C GLU A 239 -18.71 -4.94 -15.98
N THR A 240 -18.40 -4.65 -14.73
CA THR A 240 -19.42 -4.45 -13.67
C THR A 240 -19.77 -2.98 -13.44
N GLY A 241 -18.88 -2.06 -13.83
CA GLY A 241 -18.96 -0.63 -13.54
C GLY A 241 -18.60 -0.26 -12.09
N LEU A 242 -18.21 -1.22 -11.25
CA LEU A 242 -17.99 -1.04 -9.82
C LEU A 242 -16.54 -0.63 -9.49
N TYR A 243 -16.41 0.35 -8.61
CA TYR A 243 -15.16 0.72 -7.97
C TYR A 243 -14.74 -0.30 -6.91
N GLN A 244 -13.42 -0.46 -6.75
CA GLN A 244 -12.76 -1.34 -5.79
C GLN A 244 -11.53 -0.62 -5.21
N MET A 245 -11.26 -0.88 -3.94
CA MET A 245 -10.10 -0.35 -3.22
C MET A 245 -8.92 -1.33 -3.30
N ILE A 246 -7.71 -0.77 -3.42
CA ILE A 246 -6.43 -1.49 -3.38
C ILE A 246 -5.52 -0.76 -2.39
N PRO A 247 -4.96 -1.42 -1.36
CA PRO A 247 -4.05 -0.78 -0.42
C PRO A 247 -2.72 -0.40 -1.08
N TRP A 248 -2.09 0.69 -0.63
CA TRP A 248 -0.79 1.14 -1.11
C TRP A 248 0.01 1.82 0.02
N ASP A 249 1.32 1.64 0.10
CA ASP A 249 2.20 2.32 1.08
C ASP A 249 1.76 2.11 2.56
N TYR A 250 1.92 0.87 3.03
CA TYR A 250 1.47 0.41 4.35
C TYR A 250 2.64 0.14 5.32
N ASP A 251 3.73 0.90 5.25
CA ASP A 251 4.87 0.80 6.17
C ASP A 251 4.59 1.44 7.55
N ALA A 252 3.79 2.50 7.59
CA ALA A 252 3.32 3.19 8.79
C ALA A 252 2.17 2.45 9.50
N THR A 253 2.43 1.23 9.95
CA THR A 253 1.43 0.28 10.49
C THR A 253 2.02 -0.52 11.66
N TRP A 254 1.23 -1.45 12.22
CA TRP A 254 1.71 -2.43 13.20
C TRP A 254 2.45 -1.80 14.39
N GLY A 255 1.87 -0.74 14.97
CA GLY A 255 2.38 -0.05 16.15
C GLY A 255 3.45 1.00 15.87
N ARG A 256 3.64 1.43 14.62
CA ARG A 256 4.47 2.59 14.28
C ARG A 256 3.78 3.55 13.33
N ASN A 257 4.10 4.84 13.46
CA ASN A 257 3.65 5.89 12.55
C ASN A 257 4.64 6.11 11.38
N TRP A 258 4.33 7.06 10.49
CA TRP A 258 5.14 7.40 9.30
C TRP A 258 6.56 7.92 9.61
N ASN A 259 6.82 8.40 10.84
CA ASN A 259 8.17 8.77 11.28
C ASN A 259 9.01 7.58 11.75
N GLY A 260 8.37 6.41 11.92
CA GLY A 260 8.95 5.22 12.55
C GLY A 260 8.83 5.24 14.07
N ASP A 261 8.12 6.19 14.68
CA ASP A 261 7.91 6.24 16.13
C ASP A 261 6.79 5.30 16.56
N ILE A 262 6.79 4.89 17.83
CA ILE A 262 5.74 4.03 18.39
C ILE A 262 4.39 4.75 18.30
N MET A 263 3.38 4.02 17.86
CA MET A 263 2.00 4.47 17.76
C MET A 263 1.12 3.55 18.60
N GLU A 264 0.26 4.15 19.42
CA GLU A 264 -0.67 3.40 20.27
C GLU A 264 -1.68 2.60 19.43
N PHE A 265 -2.21 1.53 20.01
CA PHE A 265 -3.08 0.58 19.31
C PHE A 265 -4.51 1.12 19.08
N ASP A 266 -4.85 2.33 19.52
CA ASP A 266 -6.21 2.88 19.51
C ASP A 266 -6.38 4.15 18.68
N ALA A 267 -5.39 4.57 17.90
CA ALA A 267 -5.44 5.85 17.18
C ALA A 267 -6.35 5.85 15.94
N VAL A 268 -6.78 4.68 15.46
CA VAL A 268 -7.84 4.56 14.44
C VAL A 268 -9.06 3.88 15.07
N PRO A 269 -10.27 4.47 15.00
CA PRO A 269 -11.47 3.85 15.53
C PRO A 269 -11.92 2.65 14.69
N ILE A 270 -12.83 1.81 15.20
CA ILE A 270 -13.28 0.61 14.47
C ILE A 270 -14.02 0.97 13.17
N GLU A 271 -14.67 2.12 13.13
CA GLU A 271 -15.37 2.63 11.96
C GLU A 271 -14.41 3.03 10.83
N GLY A 272 -13.15 3.36 11.16
CA GLY A 272 -12.29 4.10 10.23
C GLY A 272 -12.79 5.53 10.00
N TYR A 273 -12.42 6.13 8.88
CA TYR A 273 -12.86 7.49 8.52
C TYR A 273 -12.78 7.72 7.01
N ASN A 274 -13.08 8.95 6.58
CA ASN A 274 -13.45 9.42 5.23
C ASN A 274 -14.96 9.46 5.00
N THR A 275 -15.38 10.29 4.04
CA THR A 275 -16.80 10.53 3.77
C THR A 275 -17.51 9.27 3.31
N LEU A 276 -16.90 8.48 2.44
CA LEU A 276 -17.51 7.27 1.90
C LEU A 276 -17.75 6.23 3.01
N THR A 277 -16.77 6.00 3.89
CA THR A 277 -16.89 5.11 5.05
C THR A 277 -18.04 5.55 5.96
N ALA A 278 -18.10 6.85 6.31
CA ALA A 278 -19.17 7.38 7.14
C ALA A 278 -20.57 7.16 6.51
N ARG A 279 -20.69 7.40 5.20
CA ARG A 279 -21.95 7.19 4.45
C ARG A 279 -22.34 5.72 4.35
N LEU A 280 -21.37 4.82 4.16
CA LEU A 280 -21.60 3.37 4.08
C LEU A 280 -22.04 2.80 5.42
N LEU A 281 -21.37 3.16 6.52
CA LEU A 281 -21.70 2.67 7.86
C LEU A 281 -22.98 3.28 8.45
N ASP A 282 -23.51 4.34 7.83
CA ASP A 282 -24.84 4.85 8.14
C ASP A 282 -25.97 3.96 7.60
N VAL A 283 -25.68 3.11 6.61
CA VAL A 283 -26.61 2.10 6.09
C VAL A 283 -26.54 0.85 6.97
N LEU A 284 -27.62 0.56 7.70
CA LEU A 284 -27.69 -0.54 8.69
C LEU A 284 -27.19 -1.88 8.13
N GLU A 285 -27.62 -2.25 6.93
CA GLU A 285 -27.25 -3.53 6.30
C GLU A 285 -25.74 -3.64 6.04
N ILE A 286 -25.14 -2.57 5.52
CA ILE A 286 -23.70 -2.48 5.21
C ILE A 286 -22.89 -2.47 6.51
N ARG A 287 -23.33 -1.71 7.52
CA ARG A 287 -22.69 -1.69 8.85
C ARG A 287 -22.72 -3.06 9.53
N GLN A 288 -23.85 -3.76 9.48
CA GLN A 288 -23.95 -5.13 10.02
C GLN A 288 -23.09 -6.11 9.24
N GLN A 289 -22.95 -5.93 7.93
CA GLN A 289 -22.02 -6.70 7.12
C GLN A 289 -20.57 -6.46 7.54
N TYR A 290 -20.17 -5.19 7.67
CA TYR A 290 -18.84 -4.80 8.14
C TYR A 290 -18.53 -5.41 9.51
N ARG A 291 -19.47 -5.31 10.45
CA ARG A 291 -19.35 -5.90 11.79
C ARG A 291 -19.08 -7.41 11.75
N ARG A 292 -19.81 -8.16 10.91
CA ARG A 292 -19.61 -9.61 10.76
C ARG A 292 -18.22 -9.94 10.18
N MET A 293 -17.83 -9.22 9.13
CA MET A 293 -16.51 -9.41 8.49
C MET A 293 -15.37 -9.06 9.45
N MET A 294 -15.47 -7.94 10.17
CA MET A 294 -14.50 -7.55 11.19
C MET A 294 -14.43 -8.59 12.32
N ALA A 295 -15.56 -9.09 12.81
CA ALA A 295 -15.57 -10.13 13.84
C ALA A 295 -14.87 -11.42 13.37
N GLU A 296 -15.12 -11.86 12.14
CA GLU A 296 -14.44 -13.02 11.53
C GLU A 296 -12.94 -12.79 11.40
N VAL A 297 -12.52 -11.62 10.88
CA VAL A 297 -11.10 -11.25 10.76
C VAL A 297 -10.41 -11.26 12.12
N LEU A 298 -11.03 -10.68 13.16
CA LEU A 298 -10.48 -10.64 14.51
C LEU A 298 -10.42 -12.03 15.19
N GLU A 299 -11.28 -12.97 14.78
CA GLU A 299 -11.27 -14.35 15.27
C GLU A 299 -10.22 -15.22 14.57
N THR A 300 -9.97 -14.97 13.29
CA THR A 300 -9.24 -15.94 12.46
C THR A 300 -7.91 -15.41 11.91
N LYS A 301 -7.88 -14.20 11.36
CA LYS A 301 -6.75 -13.67 10.57
C LYS A 301 -5.91 -12.67 11.32
N PHE A 302 -6.53 -11.76 12.09
CA PHE A 302 -5.83 -10.73 12.86
C PHE A 302 -5.53 -11.21 14.29
N THR A 303 -4.84 -12.34 14.41
CA THR A 303 -4.46 -12.93 15.70
C THR A 303 -2.95 -13.14 15.75
N VAL A 304 -2.37 -13.15 16.96
CA VAL A 304 -0.94 -13.49 17.14
C VAL A 304 -0.62 -14.83 16.48
N LYS A 305 -1.48 -15.84 16.70
CA LYS A 305 -1.31 -17.19 16.13
C LYS A 305 -1.26 -17.20 14.60
N ALA A 306 -2.06 -16.36 13.93
CA ALA A 306 -2.09 -16.30 12.47
C ALA A 306 -0.91 -15.51 11.88
N ILE A 307 -0.49 -14.43 12.55
CA ILE A 307 0.48 -13.46 11.99
C ILE A 307 1.92 -13.75 12.44
N GLU A 308 2.14 -14.32 13.62
CA GLU A 308 3.47 -14.66 14.12
C GLU A 308 4.32 -15.47 13.12
N PRO A 309 3.79 -16.53 12.46
CA PRO A 309 4.58 -17.26 11.46
C PRO A 309 5.04 -16.39 10.29
N MET A 310 4.22 -15.43 9.85
CA MET A 310 4.56 -14.50 8.77
C MET A 310 5.69 -13.57 9.21
N VAL A 311 5.56 -12.95 10.39
CA VAL A 311 6.57 -12.06 10.99
C VAL A 311 7.90 -12.82 11.19
N ALA A 312 7.85 -14.01 11.78
CA ALA A 312 9.02 -14.83 12.03
C ALA A 312 9.73 -15.24 10.74
N ASN A 313 8.98 -15.60 9.70
CA ASN A 313 9.55 -15.97 8.40
C ASN A 313 10.25 -14.78 7.75
N LEU A 314 9.58 -13.61 7.67
CA LEU A 314 10.15 -12.40 7.08
C LEU A 314 11.39 -11.95 7.85
N HIS A 315 11.32 -11.90 9.19
CA HIS A 315 12.47 -11.53 10.02
C HIS A 315 13.65 -12.50 9.82
N LYS A 316 13.39 -13.82 9.79
CA LYS A 316 14.40 -14.85 9.52
C LYS A 316 15.05 -14.67 8.14
N GLN A 317 14.27 -14.35 7.12
CA GLN A 317 14.75 -14.14 5.75
C GLN A 317 15.69 -12.93 5.66
N LEU A 318 15.39 -11.85 6.39
CA LEU A 318 16.17 -10.60 6.33
C LEU A 318 17.38 -10.55 7.26
N ASN A 319 17.34 -11.28 8.38
CA ASN A 319 18.37 -11.22 9.41
C ASN A 319 19.81 -11.46 8.89
N PRO A 320 20.08 -12.38 7.94
CA PRO A 320 21.43 -12.55 7.38
C PRO A 320 21.95 -11.32 6.61
N TYR A 321 21.05 -10.49 6.09
CA TYR A 321 21.37 -9.38 5.18
C TYR A 321 21.41 -8.02 5.89
N ILE A 322 20.86 -7.89 7.11
CA ILE A 322 20.75 -6.60 7.80
C ILE A 322 22.12 -5.96 8.09
N SER A 323 23.16 -6.77 8.29
CA SER A 323 24.54 -6.30 8.51
C SER A 323 25.20 -5.77 7.23
N LEU A 324 24.69 -6.19 6.06
CA LEU A 324 25.14 -5.71 4.74
C LEU A 324 24.51 -4.37 4.38
N ASP A 325 23.38 -4.00 5.00
CA ASP A 325 22.73 -2.72 4.77
C ASP A 325 23.51 -1.57 5.45
N PRO A 326 24.19 -0.68 4.70
CA PRO A 326 25.03 0.36 5.28
C PRO A 326 24.22 1.41 6.05
N TYR A 327 22.90 1.44 5.89
CA TYR A 327 22.02 2.39 6.53
C TYR A 327 21.33 1.84 7.80
N LYS A 328 21.38 0.53 8.03
CA LYS A 328 20.70 -0.14 9.16
C LYS A 328 21.66 -0.73 10.20
N LYS A 329 22.99 -0.63 10.01
CA LYS A 329 24.02 -1.16 10.93
C LYS A 329 23.85 -0.73 12.38
N GLN A 330 23.47 0.53 12.62
CA GLN A 330 23.30 1.08 13.97
C GLN A 330 21.94 0.72 14.60
N THR A 331 21.01 0.16 13.82
CA THR A 331 19.64 -0.14 14.24
C THR A 331 19.34 -1.63 14.25
N ILE A 332 20.35 -2.51 14.20
CA ILE A 332 20.16 -3.97 14.22
C ILE A 332 19.44 -4.43 15.50
N ALA A 333 19.80 -3.85 16.66
CA ALA A 333 19.11 -4.16 17.91
C ALA A 333 17.62 -3.77 17.85
N LEU A 334 17.30 -2.63 17.22
CA LEU A 334 15.93 -2.21 17.01
C LEU A 334 15.20 -3.18 16.07
N PHE A 335 15.77 -3.50 14.90
CA PHE A 335 15.25 -4.51 13.96
C PHE A 335 14.90 -5.83 14.67
N ASN A 336 15.81 -6.36 15.49
CA ASN A 336 15.60 -7.61 16.23
C ASN A 336 14.46 -7.55 17.27
N SER A 337 14.12 -6.36 17.77
CA SER A 337 13.03 -6.16 18.73
C SER A 337 11.65 -5.97 18.06
N GLU A 338 11.62 -5.68 16.76
CA GLU A 338 10.37 -5.37 16.05
C GLU A 338 9.35 -6.49 16.02
N PRO A 339 9.72 -7.78 15.88
CA PRO A 339 8.75 -8.88 15.96
C PRO A 339 7.91 -8.82 17.24
N GLU A 340 8.54 -8.62 18.40
CA GLU A 340 7.83 -8.54 19.69
C GLU A 340 6.88 -7.33 19.75
N LEU A 341 7.30 -6.17 19.22
CA LEU A 341 6.45 -4.99 19.15
C LEU A 341 5.21 -5.24 18.28
N ILE A 342 5.39 -5.86 17.10
CA ILE A 342 4.29 -6.17 16.18
C ILE A 342 3.29 -7.13 16.84
N LEU A 343 3.76 -8.20 17.50
CA LEU A 343 2.87 -9.18 18.14
C LEU A 343 2.09 -8.58 19.32
N ARG A 344 2.74 -7.77 20.15
CA ARG A 344 2.08 -7.04 21.24
C ARG A 344 1.04 -6.05 20.70
N PHE A 345 1.36 -5.34 19.62
CA PHE A 345 0.41 -4.47 18.94
C PHE A 345 -0.83 -5.24 18.48
N ILE A 346 -0.65 -6.41 17.85
CA ILE A 346 -1.77 -7.24 17.36
C ILE A 346 -2.68 -7.67 18.51
N GLU A 347 -2.10 -8.13 19.63
CA GLU A 347 -2.87 -8.52 20.81
C GLU A 347 -3.71 -7.35 21.36
N GLN A 348 -3.09 -6.19 21.56
CA GLN A 348 -3.76 -5.00 22.10
C GLN A 348 -4.81 -4.45 21.13
N ARG A 349 -4.46 -4.35 19.84
CA ARG A 349 -5.37 -3.87 18.78
C ARG A 349 -6.55 -4.81 18.59
N ASN A 350 -6.35 -6.12 18.60
CA ASN A 350 -7.43 -7.09 18.50
C ASN A 350 -8.39 -6.96 19.69
N SER A 351 -7.85 -6.88 20.91
CA SER A 351 -8.64 -6.67 22.14
C SER A 351 -9.43 -5.36 22.10
N TYR A 352 -8.81 -4.28 21.64
CA TYR A 352 -9.48 -2.99 21.42
C TYR A 352 -10.63 -3.14 20.42
N LEU A 353 -10.39 -3.66 19.22
CA LEU A 353 -11.41 -3.75 18.17
C LEU A 353 -12.57 -4.67 18.58
N ARG A 354 -12.31 -5.79 19.27
CA ARG A 354 -13.38 -6.66 19.79
C ARG A 354 -14.30 -5.95 20.76
N LYS A 355 -13.76 -5.08 21.63
CA LYS A 355 -14.57 -4.28 22.57
C LYS A 355 -15.46 -3.26 21.86
N HIS A 356 -15.05 -2.80 20.68
CA HIS A 356 -15.74 -1.79 19.88
C HIS A 356 -16.64 -2.39 18.78
N LEU A 357 -16.69 -3.72 18.62
CA LEU A 357 -17.68 -4.38 17.73
C LEU A 357 -19.13 -4.03 18.05
N LYS A 358 -19.41 -3.64 19.31
CA LYS A 358 -20.72 -3.17 19.76
C LYS A 358 -21.06 -1.77 19.25
N ASP A 359 -20.07 -0.96 18.88
CA ASP A 359 -20.28 0.39 18.37
C ASP A 359 -20.81 0.36 16.92
N LEU A 360 -20.71 -0.81 16.28
CA LEU A 360 -21.30 -1.13 14.98
C LEU A 360 -22.70 -1.78 15.09
N GLU A 361 -23.34 -1.81 16.27
CA GLU A 361 -24.70 -2.38 16.48
C GLU A 361 -25.83 -1.56 15.88
#